data_AF-A0A2E5EGU6-F1
#
_entry.id   AF-A0A2E5EGU6-F1
#
_cell.length_a   1.000
_cell.length_b   1.000
_cell.length_c   1.000
_cell.angle_alpha   90.00
_cell.angle_beta   90.00
_cell.angle_gamma   90.00
#
_symmetry.space_group_name_H-M   'P 1'
#
loop_
_entity.id
_entity.type
_entity.pdbx_description
1 polymer ?
#
loop_
_entity_poly.entity_id
_entity_poly.type
_entity_poly.pdbx_seq_one_letter_code
_entity_poly.pdbx_strand_id
1 'polypeptide(L)'
;MASDFDSTEFVDTDVHTATLPRRDPPAEEAAPSTEDLAARSAQVQSNLDELRRREEQLREERDRIEEQRRQRAELETSFGEMLHNLTRGVAIMTEDEEHTRCEAKQMAKTLGRLQEALKKVEAINVKDLRGENWTVELTRGLTAMENARHEWNGALEKWPRLHGIKEEVHPAPDGSMPPPKLALTEQTFGQLCRLGFALTWPIALAILAVLVVMLFR
;
A
#
# COMPACT_ATOMS: atom_id res chain seq x y z
N MET A 1 4.26 -35.81 -3.91
CA MET A 1 5.44 -36.69 -4.09
C MET A 1 6.53 -36.12 -3.21
N ALA A 2 6.46 -36.41 -1.91
CA ALA A 2 7.45 -36.01 -0.92
C ALA A 2 8.12 -37.30 -0.47
N SER A 3 9.43 -37.40 -0.66
CA SER A 3 10.24 -38.51 -0.15
C SER A 3 10.51 -38.25 1.32
N ASP A 4 9.89 -39.07 2.18
CA ASP A 4 10.30 -39.24 3.57
C ASP A 4 11.77 -39.68 3.58
N PHE A 5 12.62 -38.86 4.19
CA PHE A 5 14.02 -39.25 4.44
C PHE A 5 14.04 -40.27 5.58
N ASP A 6 14.44 -41.49 5.21
CA ASP A 6 14.65 -42.63 6.09
C ASP A 6 15.74 -42.29 7.13
N SER A 7 15.33 -42.19 8.39
CA SER A 7 16.21 -41.83 9.51
C SER A 7 17.05 -43.01 10.02
N THR A 8 17.13 -44.10 9.23
CA THR A 8 17.84 -45.33 9.60
C THR A 8 19.02 -45.72 8.70
N GLU A 9 19.42 -44.87 7.73
CA GLU A 9 20.55 -45.15 6.82
C GLU A 9 21.95 -44.78 7.38
N PHE A 10 22.07 -44.47 8.68
CA PHE A 10 23.37 -44.48 9.36
C PHE A 10 23.66 -45.88 9.89
N VAL A 11 23.95 -46.79 8.98
CA VAL A 11 24.61 -48.06 9.33
C VAL A 11 26.10 -47.86 9.06
N ASP A 12 26.86 -47.58 10.11
CA ASP A 12 28.32 -47.83 10.14
C ASP A 12 28.55 -49.34 9.98
N THR A 13 28.39 -49.83 8.75
CA THR A 13 28.99 -51.09 8.31
C THR A 13 30.42 -50.76 7.98
N ASP A 14 31.31 -50.94 8.97
CA ASP A 14 32.66 -51.51 8.79
C ASP A 14 33.44 -51.45 10.12
N VAL A 15 32.91 -52.11 11.16
CA VAL A 15 33.76 -52.59 12.25
C VAL A 15 34.29 -53.96 11.85
N HIS A 16 35.30 -53.97 10.98
CA HIS A 16 36.13 -55.14 10.81
C HIS A 16 36.86 -55.42 12.13
N THR A 17 36.38 -56.42 12.88
CA THR A 17 37.17 -57.12 13.89
C THR A 17 38.34 -57.82 13.20
N ALA A 18 39.40 -57.07 12.93
CA ALA A 18 40.69 -57.61 12.56
C ALA A 18 41.25 -58.37 13.76
N THR A 19 41.18 -59.70 13.71
CA THR A 19 42.01 -60.58 14.54
C THR A 19 43.47 -60.24 14.25
N LEU A 20 44.09 -59.48 15.15
CA LEU A 20 45.51 -59.16 15.08
C LEU A 20 46.34 -60.45 15.21
N PRO A 21 47.34 -60.69 14.35
CA PRO A 21 48.28 -61.77 14.58
C PRO A 21 49.05 -61.49 15.88
N ARG A 22 49.23 -62.52 16.71
CA ARG A 22 50.09 -62.49 17.89
C ARG A 22 51.50 -62.06 17.46
N ARG A 23 51.84 -60.82 17.80
CA ARG A 23 53.15 -60.22 17.54
C ARG A 23 54.17 -60.84 18.52
N ASP A 24 55.22 -61.44 17.99
CA ASP A 24 56.40 -61.82 18.77
C ASP A 24 56.98 -60.60 19.51
N PRO A 25 57.58 -60.76 20.70
CA PRO A 25 58.17 -59.63 21.42
C PRO A 25 59.28 -59.02 20.56
N PRO A 26 59.21 -57.73 20.20
CA PRO A 26 60.31 -57.09 19.50
C PRO A 26 61.50 -57.03 20.45
N ALA A 27 62.66 -57.42 19.92
CA ALA A 27 63.94 -57.05 20.49
C ALA A 27 63.96 -55.54 20.75
N GLU A 28 64.47 -55.16 21.92
CA GLU A 28 64.70 -53.81 22.42
C GLU A 28 64.76 -52.74 21.30
N GLU A 29 63.61 -52.16 20.96
CA GLU A 29 63.57 -50.85 20.31
C GLU A 29 64.15 -49.90 21.34
N ALA A 30 65.38 -49.44 21.08
CA ALA A 30 66.02 -48.38 21.82
C ALA A 30 65.00 -47.27 22.08
N ALA A 31 64.88 -46.84 23.34
CA ALA A 31 63.97 -45.78 23.74
C ALA A 31 64.06 -44.62 22.75
N PRO A 32 62.93 -44.06 22.28
CA PRO A 32 62.93 -42.99 21.28
C PRO A 32 63.86 -41.89 21.78
N SER A 33 64.82 -41.52 20.94
CA SER A 33 65.77 -40.48 21.29
C SER A 33 64.99 -39.18 21.53
N THR A 34 65.48 -38.33 22.43
CA THR A 34 64.82 -37.04 22.73
C THR A 34 64.62 -36.17 21.48
N GLU A 35 65.44 -36.36 20.45
CA GLU A 35 65.38 -35.71 19.15
C GLU A 35 64.20 -36.18 18.29
N ASP A 36 63.90 -37.49 18.26
CA ASP A 36 62.73 -38.04 17.55
C ASP A 36 61.40 -37.55 18.16
N LEU A 37 61.36 -37.39 19.49
CA LEU A 37 60.21 -36.83 20.20
C LEU A 37 60.03 -35.33 19.89
N ALA A 38 61.13 -34.59 19.77
CA ALA A 38 61.09 -33.19 19.37
C ALA A 38 60.58 -33.04 17.92
N ALA A 39 61.04 -33.88 16.99
CA ALA A 39 60.56 -33.89 15.61
C ALA A 39 59.07 -34.24 15.52
N ARG A 40 58.60 -35.26 16.26
CA ARG A 40 57.18 -35.62 16.34
C ARG A 40 56.32 -34.51 16.94
N SER A 41 56.80 -33.83 17.99
CA SER A 41 56.06 -32.72 18.59
C SER A 41 55.97 -31.50 17.66
N ALA A 42 57.03 -31.18 16.93
CA ALA A 42 57.03 -30.15 15.90
C ALA A 42 56.05 -30.48 14.75
N GLN A 43 56.02 -31.75 14.30
CA GLN A 43 55.06 -32.20 13.29
C GLN A 43 53.61 -32.06 13.77
N VAL A 44 53.32 -32.43 15.02
CA VAL A 44 51.99 -32.28 15.61
C VAL A 44 51.59 -30.81 15.71
N GLN A 45 52.51 -29.93 16.12
CA GLN A 45 52.26 -28.48 16.16
C GLN A 45 51.96 -27.91 14.78
N SER A 46 52.74 -28.28 13.76
CA SER A 46 52.50 -27.88 12.37
C SER A 46 51.12 -28.35 11.88
N ASN A 47 50.75 -29.59 12.17
CA ASN A 47 49.45 -30.13 11.79
C ASN A 47 48.30 -29.38 12.51
N LEU A 48 48.46 -29.02 13.78
CA LEU A 48 47.47 -28.23 14.52
C LEU A 48 47.27 -26.85 13.91
N ASP A 49 48.35 -26.19 13.49
CA ASP A 49 48.25 -24.88 12.86
C ASP A 49 47.61 -24.96 11.47
N GLU A 50 47.90 -26.02 10.72
CA GLU A 50 47.23 -26.28 9.44
C GLU A 50 45.74 -26.57 9.63
N LEU A 51 45.36 -27.38 10.63
CA LEU A 51 43.97 -27.63 10.99
C LEU A 51 43.26 -26.33 11.39
N ARG A 52 43.87 -25.49 12.22
CA ARG A 52 43.32 -24.20 12.62
C ARG A 52 43.07 -23.28 11.43
N ARG A 53 43.99 -23.25 10.45
CA ARG A 53 43.81 -22.48 9.21
C ARG A 53 42.64 -23.00 8.39
N ARG A 54 42.49 -24.33 8.28
CA ARG A 54 41.33 -24.95 7.62
C ARG A 54 40.02 -24.66 8.34
N GLU A 55 40.02 -24.67 9.68
CA GLU A 55 38.85 -24.31 10.48
C GLU A 55 38.43 -22.85 10.24
N GLU A 56 39.38 -21.93 10.18
CA GLU A 56 39.07 -20.51 9.92
C GLU A 56 38.49 -20.31 8.51
N GLN A 57 39.08 -20.96 7.50
CA GLN A 57 38.53 -20.94 6.14
C GLN A 57 37.10 -21.48 6.08
N LEU A 58 36.83 -22.59 6.76
CA LEU A 58 35.48 -23.16 6.86
C LEU A 58 34.50 -22.22 7.58
N ARG A 59 34.96 -21.49 8.60
CA ARG A 59 34.14 -20.49 9.30
C ARG A 59 33.78 -19.34 8.38
N GLU A 60 34.75 -18.79 7.65
CA GLU A 60 34.51 -17.72 6.68
C GLU A 60 33.55 -18.16 5.55
N GLU A 61 33.73 -19.38 5.04
CA GLU A 61 32.82 -19.96 4.04
C GLU A 61 31.40 -20.14 4.61
N ARG A 62 31.28 -20.59 5.86
CA ARG A 62 30.00 -20.72 6.57
C ARG A 62 29.33 -19.36 6.78
N ASP A 63 30.08 -18.35 7.21
CA ASP A 63 29.61 -16.96 7.31
C ASP A 63 29.06 -16.45 5.97
N ARG A 64 29.81 -16.69 4.89
CA ARG A 64 29.39 -16.28 3.54
C ARG A 64 28.11 -16.98 3.09
N ILE A 65 27.97 -18.28 3.33
CA ILE A 65 26.76 -19.04 2.95
C ILE A 65 25.55 -18.57 3.77
N GLU A 66 25.73 -18.30 5.06
CA GLU A 66 24.64 -17.80 5.90
C GLU A 66 24.19 -16.39 5.51
N GLU A 67 25.12 -15.50 5.19
CA GLU A 67 24.79 -14.16 4.70
C GLU A 67 24.01 -14.23 3.36
N GLN A 68 24.42 -15.12 2.44
CA GLN A 68 23.66 -15.36 1.21
C GLN A 68 22.24 -15.91 1.48
N ARG A 69 22.10 -16.82 2.46
CA ARG A 69 20.79 -17.34 2.87
C ARG A 69 19.90 -16.23 3.45
N ARG A 70 20.48 -15.34 4.26
CA ARG A 70 19.78 -14.19 4.81
C ARG A 70 19.29 -13.25 3.71
N GLN A 71 20.18 -12.85 2.81
CA GLN A 71 19.84 -11.97 1.68
C GLN A 71 18.74 -12.58 0.81
N ARG A 72 18.79 -13.90 0.59
CA ARG A 72 17.74 -14.62 -0.15
C ARG A 72 16.39 -14.57 0.58
N ALA A 73 16.37 -14.81 1.88
CA ALA A 73 15.12 -14.74 2.66
C ALA A 73 14.52 -13.32 2.68
N GLU A 74 15.36 -12.30 2.77
CA GLU A 74 14.94 -10.88 2.67
C GLU A 74 14.40 -10.56 1.26
N LEU A 75 15.05 -11.08 0.21
CA LEU A 75 14.58 -10.93 -1.17
C LEU A 75 13.23 -11.64 -1.39
N GLU A 76 13.08 -12.87 -0.94
CA GLU A 76 11.82 -13.62 -1.08
C GLU A 76 10.66 -12.92 -0.35
N THR A 77 10.92 -12.37 0.83
CA THR A 77 9.93 -11.58 1.58
C THR A 77 9.56 -10.30 0.84
N SER A 78 10.55 -9.49 0.46
CA SER A 78 10.32 -8.23 -0.26
C SER A 78 9.68 -8.43 -1.64
N PHE A 79 10.01 -9.53 -2.32
CA PHE A 79 9.39 -9.92 -3.57
C PHE A 79 7.90 -10.24 -3.38
N GLY A 80 7.53 -11.01 -2.35
CA GLY A 80 6.15 -11.31 -2.03
C GLY A 80 5.33 -10.05 -1.73
N GLU A 81 5.88 -9.14 -0.92
CA GLU A 81 5.25 -7.86 -0.60
C GLU A 81 5.07 -6.99 -1.85
N MET A 82 6.12 -6.86 -2.67
CA MET A 82 6.06 -6.05 -3.89
C MET A 82 5.09 -6.64 -4.92
N LEU A 83 5.09 -7.96 -5.10
CA LEU A 83 4.16 -8.65 -5.99
C LEU A 83 2.71 -8.42 -5.54
N HIS A 84 2.42 -8.52 -4.24
CA HIS A 84 1.10 -8.26 -3.70
C HIS A 84 0.68 -6.81 -3.93
N ASN A 85 1.55 -5.85 -3.59
CA ASN A 85 1.28 -4.42 -3.72
C ASN A 85 1.05 -4.02 -5.18
N LEU A 86 1.90 -4.49 -6.10
CA LEU A 86 1.77 -4.23 -7.52
C LEU A 86 0.50 -4.86 -8.10
N THR A 87 0.20 -6.11 -7.74
CA THR A 87 -1.01 -6.79 -8.22
C THR A 87 -2.28 -6.04 -7.77
N ARG A 88 -2.34 -5.66 -6.49
CA ARG A 88 -3.45 -4.87 -5.96
C ARG A 88 -3.52 -3.47 -6.58
N GLY A 89 -2.39 -2.79 -6.70
CA GLY A 89 -2.31 -1.44 -7.26
C GLY A 89 -2.77 -1.39 -8.71
N VAL A 90 -2.34 -2.36 -9.53
CA VAL A 90 -2.79 -2.49 -10.93
C VAL A 90 -4.29 -2.73 -11.00
N ALA A 91 -4.84 -3.60 -10.13
CA ALA A 91 -6.28 -3.87 -10.11
C ALA A 91 -7.10 -2.60 -9.82
N ILE A 92 -6.74 -1.84 -8.78
CA ILE A 92 -7.44 -0.60 -8.41
C ILE A 92 -7.32 0.44 -9.52
N MET A 93 -6.12 0.64 -10.08
CA MET A 93 -5.92 1.61 -11.16
C MET A 93 -6.69 1.25 -12.43
N THR A 94 -6.85 -0.03 -12.72
CA THR A 94 -7.65 -0.49 -13.86
C THR A 94 -9.14 -0.22 -13.64
N GLU A 95 -9.63 -0.44 -12.42
CA GLU A 95 -11.01 -0.11 -12.05
C GLU A 95 -11.28 1.40 -12.13
N ASP A 96 -10.36 2.22 -11.62
CA ASP A 96 -10.44 3.68 -11.68
C ASP A 96 -10.37 4.20 -13.12
N GLU A 97 -9.55 3.60 -13.98
CA GLU A 97 -9.46 3.94 -15.41
C GLU A 97 -10.81 3.70 -16.10
N GLU A 98 -11.38 2.51 -15.94
CA GLU A 98 -12.66 2.16 -16.56
C GLU A 98 -13.82 2.97 -15.98
N HIS A 99 -13.81 3.26 -14.68
CA HIS A 99 -14.77 4.14 -14.03
C HIS A 99 -14.72 5.54 -14.65
N THR A 100 -13.53 6.14 -14.71
CA THR A 100 -13.32 7.47 -15.30
C THR A 100 -13.73 7.51 -16.77
N ARG A 101 -13.43 6.45 -17.52
CA ARG A 101 -13.84 6.32 -18.93
C ARG A 101 -15.35 6.23 -19.08
N CYS A 102 -16.04 5.52 -18.19
CA CYS A 102 -17.50 5.44 -18.17
C CYS A 102 -18.14 6.78 -17.78
N GLU A 103 -17.60 7.45 -16.75
CA GLU A 103 -18.03 8.80 -16.35
C GLU A 103 -17.86 9.80 -17.49
N ALA A 104 -16.75 9.76 -18.22
CA ALA A 104 -16.51 10.62 -19.37
C ALA A 104 -17.55 10.40 -20.48
N LYS A 105 -17.92 9.14 -20.77
CA LYS A 105 -19.00 8.82 -21.73
C LYS A 105 -20.35 9.36 -21.26
N GLN A 106 -20.66 9.17 -19.97
CA GLN A 106 -21.90 9.67 -19.38
C GLN A 106 -21.96 11.20 -19.42
N MET A 107 -20.82 11.86 -19.18
CA MET A 107 -20.65 13.30 -19.26
C MET A 107 -20.89 13.81 -20.69
N ALA A 108 -20.29 13.19 -21.69
CA ALA A 108 -20.51 13.52 -23.10
C ALA A 108 -21.99 13.41 -23.48
N LYS A 109 -22.69 12.38 -23.00
CA LYS A 109 -24.14 12.22 -23.21
C LYS A 109 -24.94 13.36 -22.58
N THR A 110 -24.63 13.74 -21.34
CA THR A 110 -25.30 14.89 -20.70
C THR A 110 -25.00 16.21 -21.39
N LEU A 111 -23.76 16.41 -21.85
CA LEU A 111 -23.36 17.61 -22.59
C LEU A 111 -24.15 17.72 -23.90
N GLY A 112 -24.30 16.62 -24.65
CA GLY A 112 -25.11 16.60 -25.86
C GLY A 112 -26.58 17.02 -25.61
N ARG A 113 -27.19 16.51 -24.53
CA ARG A 113 -28.57 16.90 -24.14
C ARG A 113 -28.67 18.37 -23.76
N LEU A 114 -27.71 18.89 -23.00
CA LEU A 114 -27.66 20.30 -22.61
C LEU A 114 -27.48 21.21 -23.83
N GLN A 115 -26.62 20.85 -24.77
CA GLN A 115 -26.44 21.59 -26.02
C GLN A 115 -27.69 21.57 -26.89
N GLU A 116 -28.38 20.43 -26.97
CA GLU A 116 -29.66 20.34 -27.70
C GLU A 116 -30.75 21.19 -27.04
N ALA A 117 -30.85 21.16 -25.71
CA ALA A 117 -31.76 22.00 -24.95
C ALA A 117 -31.45 23.50 -25.15
N LEU A 118 -30.17 23.88 -25.13
CA LEU A 118 -29.73 25.25 -25.39
C LEU A 118 -30.18 25.73 -26.77
N LYS A 119 -29.91 24.94 -27.83
CA LYS A 119 -30.35 25.27 -29.19
C LYS A 119 -31.86 25.45 -29.29
N LYS A 120 -32.64 24.61 -28.59
CA LYS A 120 -34.11 24.73 -28.56
C LYS A 120 -34.56 26.01 -27.87
N VAL A 121 -33.90 26.43 -26.80
CA VAL A 121 -34.19 27.68 -26.08
C VAL A 121 -33.76 28.91 -26.89
N GLU A 122 -32.58 28.88 -27.52
CA GLU A 122 -32.10 29.96 -28.40
C GLU A 122 -33.01 30.17 -29.63
N ALA A 123 -33.62 29.10 -30.13
CA ALA A 123 -34.60 29.18 -31.21
C ALA A 123 -35.93 29.84 -30.80
N ILE A 124 -36.19 30.05 -29.50
CA ILE A 124 -37.39 30.75 -29.02
C ILE A 124 -37.20 32.25 -29.23
N ASN A 125 -37.74 32.79 -30.31
CA ASN A 125 -37.71 34.22 -30.57
C ASN A 125 -38.92 34.94 -29.93
N VAL A 126 -38.80 35.27 -28.64
CA VAL A 126 -39.85 35.94 -27.83
C VAL A 126 -40.39 37.24 -28.48
N LYS A 127 -39.59 37.90 -29.31
CA LYS A 127 -39.93 39.20 -29.93
C LYS A 127 -40.80 39.06 -31.19
N ASP A 128 -40.65 37.94 -31.91
CA ASP A 128 -41.35 37.67 -33.18
C ASP A 128 -42.62 36.85 -33.00
N LEU A 129 -42.90 36.36 -31.79
CA LEU A 129 -44.18 35.74 -31.46
C LEU A 129 -45.31 36.78 -31.60
N ARG A 130 -45.95 36.85 -32.78
CA ARG A 130 -47.13 37.66 -33.07
C ARG A 130 -47.93 37.00 -34.20
N GLY A 131 -49.24 37.30 -34.26
CA GLY A 131 -50.12 36.85 -35.35
C GLY A 131 -50.96 35.63 -35.00
N GLU A 132 -51.50 34.98 -36.04
CA GLU A 132 -52.54 33.94 -35.94
C GLU A 132 -52.08 32.65 -35.22
N ASN A 133 -50.76 32.41 -35.15
CA ASN A 133 -50.16 31.23 -34.52
C ASN A 133 -49.61 31.46 -33.11
N TRP A 134 -49.87 32.63 -32.50
CA TRP A 134 -49.33 33.02 -31.19
C TRP A 134 -49.49 31.93 -30.11
N THR A 135 -50.69 31.37 -29.96
CA THR A 135 -50.97 30.38 -28.91
C THR A 135 -50.17 29.08 -29.08
N VAL A 136 -49.96 28.65 -30.33
CA VAL A 136 -49.20 27.43 -30.65
C VAL A 136 -47.70 27.65 -30.39
N GLU A 137 -47.17 28.78 -30.86
CA GLU A 137 -45.77 29.13 -30.64
C GLU A 137 -45.45 29.38 -29.17
N LEU A 138 -46.37 30.01 -28.42
CA LEU A 138 -46.24 30.23 -26.98
C LEU A 138 -46.19 28.89 -26.23
N THR A 139 -47.12 27.98 -26.54
CA THR A 139 -47.16 26.65 -25.91
C THR A 139 -45.88 25.87 -26.23
N ARG A 140 -45.43 25.88 -27.50
CA ARG A 140 -44.18 25.24 -27.92
C ARG A 140 -42.97 25.82 -27.19
N GLY A 141 -42.89 27.14 -27.05
CA GLY A 141 -41.83 27.83 -26.33
C GLY A 141 -41.80 27.47 -24.85
N LEU A 142 -42.95 27.46 -24.18
CA LEU A 142 -43.07 27.06 -22.77
C LEU A 142 -42.67 25.59 -22.57
N THR A 143 -43.09 24.67 -23.45
CA THR A 143 -42.67 23.27 -23.39
C THR A 143 -41.15 23.12 -23.60
N ALA A 144 -40.56 23.86 -24.53
CA ALA A 144 -39.12 23.83 -24.76
C ALA A 144 -38.33 24.35 -23.54
N MET A 145 -38.81 25.40 -22.89
CA MET A 145 -38.23 25.94 -21.65
C MET A 145 -38.32 24.94 -20.50
N GLU A 146 -39.47 24.30 -20.29
CA GLU A 146 -39.63 23.33 -19.20
C GLU A 146 -38.78 22.08 -19.44
N ASN A 147 -38.69 21.61 -20.69
CA ASN A 147 -37.79 20.52 -21.04
C ASN A 147 -36.33 20.88 -20.77
N ALA A 148 -35.90 22.10 -21.11
CA ALA A 148 -34.55 22.58 -20.81
C ALA A 148 -34.28 22.64 -19.30
N ARG A 149 -35.28 23.08 -18.51
CA ARG A 149 -35.19 23.12 -17.04
C ARG A 149 -35.04 21.72 -16.44
N HIS A 150 -35.77 20.73 -16.95
CA HIS A 150 -35.64 19.35 -16.52
C HIS A 150 -34.26 18.76 -16.84
N GLU A 151 -33.74 18.97 -18.06
CA GLU A 151 -32.40 18.51 -18.44
C GLU A 151 -31.30 19.18 -17.61
N TRP A 152 -31.43 20.48 -17.30
CA TRP A 152 -30.50 21.20 -16.43
C TRP A 152 -30.52 20.66 -14.99
N ASN A 153 -31.69 20.47 -14.41
CA ASN A 153 -31.81 19.92 -13.05
C ASN A 153 -31.30 18.47 -12.97
N GLY A 154 -31.60 17.65 -13.98
CA GLY A 154 -31.05 16.28 -14.06
C GLY A 154 -29.53 16.25 -14.25
N ALA A 155 -28.96 17.27 -14.89
CA ALA A 155 -27.52 17.44 -14.99
C ALA A 155 -26.90 17.90 -13.65
N LEU A 156 -27.54 18.79 -12.90
CA LEU A 156 -27.09 19.22 -11.57
C LEU A 156 -26.98 18.05 -10.61
N GLU A 157 -28.03 17.21 -10.54
CA GLU A 157 -28.04 16.02 -9.65
C GLU A 157 -26.86 15.09 -9.92
N LYS A 158 -26.49 14.92 -11.19
CA LYS A 158 -25.41 14.01 -11.60
C LYS A 158 -24.02 14.64 -11.58
N TRP A 159 -23.94 15.97 -11.73
CA TRP A 159 -22.67 16.68 -11.88
C TRP A 159 -22.57 17.81 -10.86
N PRO A 160 -22.05 17.53 -9.65
CA PRO A 160 -21.95 18.50 -8.56
C PRO A 160 -21.27 19.82 -8.96
N ARG A 161 -20.28 19.76 -9.88
CA ARG A 161 -19.57 20.93 -10.41
C ARG A 161 -20.46 21.98 -11.10
N LEU A 162 -21.66 21.61 -11.54
CA LEU A 162 -22.60 22.54 -12.17
C LEU A 162 -23.34 23.42 -11.13
N HIS A 163 -23.33 23.07 -9.84
CA HIS A 163 -24.04 23.84 -8.80
C HIS A 163 -23.46 25.25 -8.60
N GLY A 164 -22.14 25.43 -8.72
CA GLY A 164 -21.51 26.74 -8.60
C GLY A 164 -21.98 27.75 -9.66
N ILE A 165 -22.36 27.28 -10.85
CA ILE A 165 -22.86 28.12 -11.95
C ILE A 165 -24.26 28.67 -11.62
N LYS A 166 -25.07 27.90 -10.89
CA LYS A 166 -26.41 28.33 -10.48
C LYS A 166 -26.36 29.49 -9.46
N GLU A 167 -25.33 29.51 -8.61
CA GLU A 167 -25.20 30.49 -7.54
C GLU A 167 -24.72 31.87 -8.06
N GLU A 168 -23.93 31.91 -9.13
CA GLU A 168 -23.46 33.16 -9.75
C GLU A 168 -24.55 33.93 -10.53
N VAL A 169 -25.65 33.26 -10.93
CA VAL A 169 -26.69 33.85 -11.80
C VAL A 169 -27.88 34.41 -11.01
N HIS A 170 -27.87 34.40 -9.68
CA HIS A 170 -28.86 35.15 -8.90
C HIS A 170 -28.56 36.65 -8.99
N PRO A 171 -29.41 37.49 -9.63
CA PRO A 171 -29.30 38.93 -9.43
C PRO A 171 -29.54 39.16 -7.94
N ALA A 172 -28.55 39.76 -7.27
CA ALA A 172 -28.63 40.10 -5.86
C ALA A 172 -29.94 40.86 -5.58
N PRO A 173 -30.85 40.34 -4.72
CA PRO A 173 -31.78 41.23 -4.06
C PRO A 173 -30.98 41.96 -2.98
N ASP A 174 -31.06 43.29 -3.02
CA ASP A 174 -30.52 44.19 -2.00
C ASP A 174 -30.67 43.63 -0.57
N GLY A 175 -29.57 43.67 0.18
CA GLY A 175 -29.64 43.86 1.64
C GLY A 175 -29.85 42.63 2.53
N SER A 176 -29.75 41.39 2.06
CA SER A 176 -29.72 40.23 2.97
C SER A 176 -28.29 39.86 3.33
N MET A 177 -27.91 40.10 4.59
CA MET A 177 -26.69 39.60 5.20
C MET A 177 -26.60 38.08 4.94
N PRO A 178 -25.48 37.55 4.42
CA PRO A 178 -25.38 36.12 4.13
C PRO A 178 -25.63 35.33 5.42
N PRO A 179 -26.42 34.24 5.38
CA PRO A 179 -26.52 33.35 6.54
C PRO A 179 -25.10 32.90 6.90
N PRO A 180 -24.77 32.76 8.20
CA PRO A 180 -23.45 32.30 8.61
C PRO A 180 -23.22 30.91 8.01
N LYS A 181 -22.49 30.85 6.90
CA LYS A 181 -22.02 29.59 6.32
C LYS A 181 -21.12 28.99 7.40
N LEU A 182 -21.56 27.90 8.03
CA LEU A 182 -20.67 27.12 8.88
C LEU A 182 -19.50 26.69 7.99
N ALA A 183 -18.35 27.32 8.19
CA ALA A 183 -17.11 27.13 7.44
C ALA A 183 -16.46 25.76 7.74
N LEU A 184 -17.26 24.73 7.94
CA LEU A 184 -16.84 23.35 8.20
C LEU A 184 -16.67 22.56 6.90
N THR A 185 -17.33 22.96 5.82
CA THR A 185 -17.35 22.24 4.54
C THR A 185 -16.16 22.54 3.62
N GLU A 186 -15.43 23.63 3.84
CA GLU A 186 -14.21 23.97 3.07
C GLU A 186 -12.90 23.72 3.83
N GLN A 187 -12.95 23.24 5.07
CA GLN A 187 -11.75 23.04 5.87
C GLN A 187 -11.06 21.72 5.54
N THR A 188 -9.75 21.79 5.33
CA THR A 188 -8.89 20.62 5.08
C THR A 188 -8.85 19.74 6.32
N PHE A 189 -8.69 18.42 6.16
CA PHE A 189 -8.67 17.44 7.27
C PHE A 189 -7.80 17.86 8.47
N GLY A 190 -6.63 18.45 8.22
CA GLY A 190 -5.74 18.95 9.28
C GLY A 190 -6.29 20.13 10.10
N GLN A 191 -7.14 20.99 9.51
CA GLN A 191 -7.81 22.09 10.22
C GLN A 191 -8.93 21.55 11.12
N LEU A 192 -9.68 20.53 10.67
CA LEU A 192 -10.66 19.85 11.51
C LEU A 192 -10.00 19.13 12.69
N CYS A 193 -8.85 18.49 12.50
CA CYS A 193 -8.10 17.88 13.60
C CYS A 193 -7.63 18.92 14.63
N ARG A 194 -7.14 20.09 14.19
CA ARG A 194 -6.76 21.18 15.12
C ARG A 194 -7.94 21.73 15.90
N LEU A 195 -9.10 21.86 15.27
CA LEU A 195 -10.33 22.30 15.93
C LEU A 195 -10.81 21.25 16.96
N GLY A 196 -10.72 19.96 16.61
CA GLY A 196 -11.02 18.85 17.51
C GLY A 196 -10.10 18.82 18.73
N PHE A 197 -8.79 19.03 18.54
CA PHE A 197 -7.84 19.14 19.65
C PHE A 197 -8.11 20.36 20.53
N ALA A 198 -8.36 21.54 19.94
CA ALA A 198 -8.67 22.75 20.70
C ALA A 198 -9.92 22.59 21.58
N LEU A 199 -10.95 21.89 21.07
CA LEU A 199 -12.20 21.66 21.80
C LEU A 199 -12.06 20.61 22.91
N THR A 200 -11.25 19.58 22.71
CA THR A 200 -11.10 18.47 23.67
C THR A 200 -10.02 18.72 24.73
N TRP A 201 -9.09 19.64 24.48
CA TRP A 201 -8.03 20.04 25.42
C TRP A 201 -8.53 20.49 26.81
N PRO A 202 -9.53 21.38 26.95
CA PRO A 202 -9.99 21.81 28.28
C PRO A 202 -10.64 20.66 29.08
N ILE A 203 -11.32 19.72 28.41
CA ILE A 203 -11.92 18.55 29.06
C ILE A 203 -10.82 17.58 29.53
N ALA A 204 -9.80 17.35 28.70
CA ALA A 204 -8.66 16.51 29.06
C ALA A 204 -7.90 17.06 30.28
N LEU A 205 -7.68 18.39 30.34
CA LEU A 205 -7.07 19.03 31.50
C LEU A 205 -7.93 18.91 32.76
N ALA A 206 -9.25 19.06 32.65
CA ALA A 206 -10.16 18.90 33.78
C ALA A 206 -10.15 17.46 34.34
N ILE A 207 -10.16 16.46 33.47
CA ILE A 207 -10.07 15.04 33.86
C ILE A 207 -8.73 14.75 34.54
N LEU A 208 -7.62 15.27 33.99
CA LEU A 208 -6.29 15.09 34.55
C LEU A 208 -6.18 15.75 35.93
N ALA A 209 -6.73 16.96 36.12
CA ALA A 209 -6.75 17.64 37.41
C ALA A 209 -7.53 16.84 38.47
N VAL A 210 -8.68 16.26 38.11
CA VAL A 210 -9.46 15.40 39.00
C VAL A 210 -8.68 14.15 39.38
N LEU A 211 -8.00 13.50 38.42
CA LEU A 211 -7.15 12.33 38.67
C LEU A 211 -6.00 12.64 39.64
N VAL A 212 -5.33 13.78 39.46
CA VAL A 212 -4.28 14.26 40.37
C VAL A 212 -4.84 14.46 41.78
N VAL A 213 -5.97 15.15 41.92
CA VAL A 213 -6.61 15.34 43.23
C VAL A 213 -6.98 14.01 43.89
N MET A 214 -7.43 13.03 43.11
CA MET A 214 -7.78 11.70 43.63
C MET A 214 -6.55 10.89 44.06
N LEU A 215 -5.41 11.07 43.41
CA LEU A 215 -4.17 10.35 43.70
C LEU A 215 -3.42 10.92 44.91
N PHE A 216 -3.65 12.20 45.24
CA PHE A 216 -3.08 12.89 46.39
C PHE A 216 -4.05 13.05 47.59
N ARG A 217 -5.24 12.44 47.52
CA ARG A 217 -6.20 12.33 48.63
C ARG A 217 -6.15 10.95 49.27
#